data_AF-A0A355SEZ2-F1
#
_entry.id   AF-A0A355SEZ2-F1
#
_cell.length_a   1.000
_cell.length_b   1.000
_cell.length_c   1.000
_cell.angle_alpha   90.00
_cell.angle_beta   90.00
_cell.angle_gamma   90.00
#
_symmetry.space_group_name_H-M   'P 1'
#
loop_
_entity.id
_entity.type
_entity.pdbx_description
1 polymer ?
#
loop_
_entity_poly.entity_id
_entity_poly.type
_entity_poly.pdbx_seq_one_letter_code
_entity_poly.pdbx_strand_id
1 'polypeptide(L)'
;VEGMVDRIYKKDLKKSEIAYYSKTVNKAFENGDKKAEEILQNSSSELFMLVDAVIKAMKYENVSTTVVVNGSVIVKNNFIFNSFTNLAKDKYPLINIKKLSKEAAYGASRIALKALKIQ
;
A
#
# COMPACT_ATOMS: atom_id res chain seq x y z
N VAL A 1 2.76 25.11 15.17
CA VAL A 1 3.24 23.73 15.42
C VAL A 1 2.37 23.01 16.45
N GLU A 2 1.96 23.68 17.55
CA GLU A 2 1.11 23.11 18.62
C GLU A 2 -0.18 22.40 18.13
N GLY A 3 -0.94 22.99 17.21
CA GLY A 3 -2.20 22.36 16.74
C GLY A 3 -2.05 21.09 15.88
N MET A 4 -0.84 20.74 15.44
CA MET A 4 -0.59 19.53 14.64
C MET A 4 -0.28 18.33 15.52
N VAL A 5 0.43 18.56 16.63
CA VAL A 5 0.73 17.53 17.65
C VAL A 5 -0.57 17.05 18.29
N ASP A 6 -1.44 17.96 18.72
CA ASP A 6 -2.75 17.61 19.32
C ASP A 6 -3.69 16.86 18.37
N ARG A 7 -3.53 17.03 17.06
CA ARG A 7 -4.29 16.28 16.05
C ARG A 7 -3.74 14.88 15.81
N ILE A 8 -2.42 14.72 15.85
CA ILE A 8 -1.76 13.42 15.62
C ILE A 8 -1.90 12.50 16.83
N TYR A 9 -1.92 13.04 18.05
CA TYR A 9 -2.04 12.26 19.28
C TYR A 9 -3.48 12.04 19.78
N LYS A 10 -4.50 12.36 18.96
CA LYS A 10 -5.89 12.00 19.27
C LYS A 10 -6.11 10.50 19.10
N LYS A 11 -6.83 9.90 20.06
CA LYS A 11 -7.14 8.46 20.15
C LYS A 11 -7.88 7.90 18.93
N ASP A 12 -8.51 8.76 18.11
CA ASP A 12 -9.36 8.40 16.97
C ASP A 12 -8.95 9.12 15.67
N LEU A 13 -7.76 8.82 15.16
CA LEU A 13 -7.28 9.31 13.88
C LEU A 13 -8.12 8.72 12.73
N LYS A 14 -8.85 9.56 11.99
CA LYS A 14 -9.75 9.07 10.93
C LYS A 14 -8.96 8.68 9.68
N LYS A 15 -9.47 7.71 8.91
CA LYS A 15 -8.91 7.32 7.60
C LYS A 15 -8.75 8.52 6.65
N SER A 16 -9.66 9.48 6.70
CA SER A 16 -9.60 10.72 5.91
C SER A 16 -8.43 11.62 6.30
N GLU A 17 -8.06 11.66 7.58
CA GLU A 17 -6.94 12.46 8.10
C GLU A 17 -5.61 11.81 7.69
N ILE A 18 -5.50 10.48 7.78
CA ILE A 18 -4.32 9.74 7.27
C ILE A 18 -4.13 10.01 5.77
N ALA A 19 -5.21 9.94 4.99
CA ALA A 19 -5.15 10.24 3.56
C ALA A 19 -4.77 11.70 3.28
N TYR A 20 -5.19 12.63 4.12
CA TYR A 20 -4.79 14.03 4.03
C TYR A 20 -3.29 14.21 4.30
N TYR A 21 -2.75 13.65 5.38
CA TYR A 21 -1.32 13.73 5.69
C TYR A 21 -0.46 13.11 4.60
N SER A 22 -0.86 11.97 4.05
CA SER A 22 -0.17 11.34 2.93
C SER A 22 -0.05 12.26 1.70
N LYS A 23 -1.11 13.01 1.38
CA LYS A 23 -1.05 14.00 0.28
C LYS A 23 -0.10 15.15 0.59
N THR A 24 -0.12 15.66 1.82
CA THR A 24 0.77 16.74 2.25
C THR A 24 2.24 16.32 2.17
N VAL A 25 2.57 15.13 2.68
CA VAL A 25 3.93 14.57 2.60
C VAL A 25 4.35 14.39 1.14
N ASN A 26 3.48 13.83 0.29
CA ASN A 26 3.80 13.65 -1.13
C ASN A 26 4.09 14.99 -1.83
N LYS A 27 3.28 16.03 -1.55
CA LYS A 27 3.51 17.37 -2.11
C LYS A 27 4.83 17.99 -1.63
N ALA A 28 5.17 17.82 -0.36
CA ALA A 28 6.45 18.29 0.17
C ALA A 28 7.63 17.59 -0.51
N PHE A 29 7.53 16.27 -0.70
CA PHE A 29 8.52 15.48 -1.45
C PHE A 29 8.68 15.97 -2.89
N GLU A 30 7.57 16.22 -3.60
CA GLU A 30 7.59 16.76 -4.97
C GLU A 30 8.27 18.14 -5.05
N ASN A 31 8.28 18.91 -3.95
CA ASN A 31 8.98 20.17 -3.85
C ASN A 31 10.45 20.04 -3.38
N GLY A 32 10.98 18.82 -3.28
CA GLY A 32 12.36 18.55 -2.90
C GLY A 32 12.64 18.51 -1.39
N ASP A 33 11.60 18.45 -0.54
CA ASP A 33 11.76 18.34 0.90
C ASP A 33 12.38 16.97 1.28
N LYS A 34 13.58 17.02 1.89
CA LYS A 34 14.34 15.84 2.28
C LYS A 34 13.74 15.06 3.45
N LYS A 35 13.05 15.73 4.37
CA LYS A 35 12.35 15.03 5.46
C LYS A 35 11.11 14.32 4.92
N ALA A 36 10.42 14.91 3.95
CA ALA A 36 9.33 14.23 3.25
C ALA A 36 9.82 13.01 2.47
N GLU A 37 10.97 13.11 1.79
CA GLU A 37 11.63 11.97 1.14
C GLU A 37 11.91 10.84 2.13
N GLU A 38 12.52 11.14 3.28
CA GLU A 38 12.80 10.17 4.35
C GLU A 38 11.53 9.48 4.85
N ILE A 39 10.44 10.23 5.07
CA ILE A 39 9.14 9.66 5.48
C ILE A 39 8.63 8.67 4.44
N LEU A 40 8.69 9.00 3.15
CA LEU A 40 8.22 8.11 2.08
C LEU A 40 9.11 6.87 1.92
N GLN A 41 10.43 7.01 2.10
CA GLN A 41 11.36 5.88 2.09
C GLN A 41 11.08 4.92 3.26
N ASN A 42 10.94 5.45 4.48
CA ASN A 42 10.59 4.65 5.65
C ASN A 42 9.24 3.93 5.45
N SER A 43 8.23 4.64 4.94
CA SER A 43 6.92 4.05 4.62
C SER A 43 7.02 2.91 3.61
N SER A 44 7.92 3.02 2.63
CA SER A 44 8.15 1.97 1.61
C SER A 44 8.83 0.74 2.21
N SER A 45 9.80 0.95 3.09
CA SER A 45 10.49 -0.11 3.83
C SER A 45 9.53 -0.86 4.76
N GLU A 46 8.71 -0.14 5.53
CA GLU A 46 7.70 -0.73 6.41
C GLU A 46 6.67 -1.54 5.62
N LEU A 47 6.20 -1.02 4.48
CA LEU A 47 5.29 -1.76 3.61
C LEU A 47 5.94 -3.06 3.08
N PHE A 48 7.22 -3.01 2.72
CA PHE A 48 7.98 -4.19 2.34
C PHE A 48 8.10 -5.19 3.49
N MET A 49 8.36 -4.75 4.72
CA MET A 49 8.45 -5.64 5.89
C MET A 49 7.15 -6.41 6.13
N LEU A 50 5.99 -5.76 5.93
CA LEU A 50 4.69 -6.44 6.02
C LEU A 50 4.56 -7.55 4.97
N VAL A 51 4.97 -7.28 3.74
CA VAL A 51 4.93 -8.27 2.64
C VAL A 51 5.94 -9.39 2.89
N ASP A 52 7.15 -9.07 3.32
CA ASP A 52 8.22 -10.01 3.70
C ASP A 52 7.73 -11.03 4.74
N ALA A 53 7.06 -10.54 5.78
CA ALA A 53 6.51 -11.39 6.84
C ALA A 53 5.49 -12.39 6.29
N VAL A 54 4.59 -11.96 5.41
CA VAL A 54 3.56 -12.83 4.81
C VAL A 54 4.19 -13.85 3.87
N ILE A 55 5.14 -13.44 3.03
CA ILE A 55 5.83 -14.36 2.10
C ILE A 55 6.50 -15.49 2.87
N LYS A 56 7.22 -15.17 3.94
CA LYS A 56 7.88 -16.16 4.81
C LYS A 56 6.89 -17.07 5.50
N ALA A 57 5.83 -16.49 6.09
CA ALA A 57 4.81 -17.28 6.77
C ALA A 57 4.12 -18.28 5.83
N MET A 58 3.93 -17.89 4.56
CA MET A 58 3.29 -18.71 3.53
C MET A 58 4.27 -19.59 2.75
N LYS A 59 5.58 -19.49 3.02
CA LYS A 59 6.66 -20.22 2.33
C LYS A 59 6.70 -19.95 0.81
N TYR A 60 6.50 -18.70 0.41
CA TYR A 60 6.43 -18.27 -1.00
C TYR A 60 7.73 -17.70 -1.55
N GLU A 61 8.84 -17.78 -0.82
CA GLU A 61 10.14 -17.19 -1.20
C GLU A 61 10.62 -17.67 -2.57
N ASN A 62 10.36 -18.93 -2.92
CA ASN A 62 10.78 -19.57 -4.16
C ASN A 62 9.60 -19.93 -5.08
N VAL A 63 8.43 -19.33 -4.86
CA VAL A 63 7.21 -19.63 -5.61
C VAL A 63 6.77 -18.39 -6.36
N SER A 64 6.50 -18.53 -7.67
CA SER A 64 5.95 -17.43 -8.44
C SER A 64 4.60 -17.01 -7.87
N THR A 65 4.56 -15.81 -7.28
CA THR A 65 3.42 -15.33 -6.50
C THR A 65 3.13 -13.88 -6.88
N THR A 66 1.85 -13.52 -6.94
CA THR A 66 1.44 -12.12 -7.15
C THR A 66 0.92 -11.50 -5.86
N VAL A 67 1.54 -10.40 -5.43
CA VAL A 67 1.04 -9.53 -4.36
C VAL A 67 0.20 -8.43 -4.99
N VAL A 68 -1.07 -8.33 -4.57
CA VAL A 68 -2.00 -7.30 -5.06
C VAL A 68 -2.12 -6.19 -4.03
N VAL A 69 -1.84 -4.97 -4.47
CA VAL A 69 -1.86 -3.77 -3.65
C VAL A 69 -3.16 -3.01 -3.86
N ASN A 70 -3.80 -2.60 -2.76
CA ASN A 70 -5.00 -1.77 -2.76
C ASN A 70 -4.87 -0.65 -1.72
N GLY A 71 -5.66 0.41 -1.88
CA GLY A 71 -5.68 1.57 -0.99
C GLY A 71 -5.10 2.81 -1.66
N SER A 72 -5.82 3.94 -1.55
CA SER A 72 -5.50 5.17 -2.29
C SER A 72 -4.14 5.77 -1.94
N VAL A 73 -3.68 5.59 -0.70
CA VAL A 73 -2.37 6.09 -0.25
C VAL A 73 -1.24 5.39 -1.01
N ILE A 74 -1.30 4.07 -1.14
CA ILE A 74 -0.25 3.28 -1.79
C ILE A 74 -0.39 3.35 -3.31
N VAL A 75 -1.62 3.23 -3.83
CA VAL A 75 -1.89 3.14 -5.27
C VAL A 75 -1.61 4.47 -5.99
N LYS A 76 -1.82 5.61 -5.33
CA LYS A 76 -1.62 6.95 -5.92
C LYS A 76 -0.24 7.55 -5.65
N ASN A 77 0.49 7.07 -4.66
CA ASN A 77 1.86 7.52 -4.40
C ASN A 77 2.84 6.64 -5.20
N ASN A 78 3.29 7.15 -6.35
CA ASN A 78 4.18 6.40 -7.25
C ASN A 78 5.56 6.14 -6.62
N PHE A 79 6.06 7.07 -5.80
CA PHE A 79 7.34 6.88 -5.11
C PHE A 79 7.27 5.68 -4.18
N ILE A 80 6.27 5.64 -3.29
CA ILE A 80 6.07 4.52 -2.37
C ILE A 80 5.92 3.22 -3.16
N PHE A 81 5.02 3.18 -4.14
CA PHE A 81 4.75 1.97 -4.91
C PHE A 81 6.02 1.43 -5.59
N ASN A 82 6.80 2.30 -6.23
CA ASN A 82 8.02 1.89 -6.93
C ASN A 82 9.12 1.47 -5.95
N SER A 83 9.35 2.24 -4.89
CA SER A 83 10.38 1.94 -3.89
C SER A 83 10.12 0.61 -3.20
N PHE A 84 8.90 0.39 -2.71
CA PHE A 84 8.48 -0.91 -2.15
C PHE A 84 8.60 -2.05 -3.17
N THR A 85 8.20 -1.81 -4.42
CA THR A 85 8.28 -2.84 -5.47
C THR A 85 9.71 -3.27 -5.75
N ASN A 86 10.65 -2.33 -5.75
CA ASN A 86 12.07 -2.62 -5.94
C ASN A 86 12.61 -3.43 -4.76
N LEU A 87 12.38 -2.98 -3.52
CA LEU A 87 12.78 -3.72 -2.31
C LEU A 87 12.27 -5.17 -2.32
N ALA A 88 11.01 -5.37 -2.72
CA ALA A 88 10.41 -6.69 -2.81
C ALA A 88 11.03 -7.55 -3.91
N LYS A 89 11.28 -6.99 -5.10
CA LYS A 89 11.89 -7.73 -6.22
C LYS A 89 13.36 -8.06 -5.99
N ASP A 90 14.09 -7.17 -5.33
CA ASP A 90 15.50 -7.39 -5.00
C ASP A 90 15.66 -8.60 -4.08
N LYS A 91 14.73 -8.78 -3.12
CA LYS A 91 14.73 -9.94 -2.22
C LYS A 91 14.04 -11.17 -2.81
N TYR A 92 12.97 -10.98 -3.56
CA TYR A 92 12.11 -12.04 -4.08
C TYR A 92 11.86 -11.87 -5.60
N PRO A 93 12.81 -12.29 -6.45
CA PRO A 93 12.72 -12.08 -7.90
C PRO A 93 11.51 -12.74 -8.57
N LEU A 94 10.97 -13.81 -7.97
CA LEU A 94 9.80 -14.53 -8.46
C LEU A 94 8.46 -13.89 -8.08
N ILE A 95 8.48 -12.85 -7.23
CA ILE A 95 7.28 -12.14 -6.83
C ILE A 95 6.96 -11.03 -7.83
N ASN A 96 5.69 -10.98 -8.19
CA ASN A 96 5.13 -9.93 -9.02
C ASN A 96 4.19 -9.04 -8.18
N ILE A 97 4.35 -7.73 -8.29
CA ILE A 97 3.52 -6.75 -7.56
C ILE A 97 2.59 -6.06 -8.55
N LYS A 98 1.29 -6.05 -8.23
CA LYS A 98 0.26 -5.42 -9.09
C LYS A 98 -0.68 -4.56 -8.28
N LYS A 99 -1.13 -3.45 -8.86
CA LYS A 99 -2.27 -2.67 -8.35
C LYS A 99 -3.56 -3.42 -8.62
N LEU A 100 -4.53 -3.33 -7.72
CA LEU A 100 -5.87 -3.87 -7.94
C LEU A 100 -6.50 -3.25 -9.20
N SER A 101 -6.92 -4.09 -10.14
CA SER A 101 -7.44 -3.66 -11.46
C SER A 101 -8.96 -3.83 -11.63
N LYS A 102 -9.62 -4.49 -10.68
CA LYS A 102 -11.06 -4.76 -10.71
C LYS A 102 -11.70 -4.17 -9.46
N GLU A 103 -12.85 -3.55 -9.64
CA GLU A 103 -13.63 -3.01 -8.53
C GLU A 103 -14.31 -4.13 -7.74
N ALA A 104 -14.66 -3.83 -6.48
CA ALA A 104 -15.39 -4.77 -5.63
C ALA A 104 -16.72 -5.23 -6.27
N ALA A 105 -17.38 -4.34 -7.01
CA ALA A 105 -18.62 -4.65 -7.75
C ALA A 105 -18.43 -5.82 -8.74
N TYR A 106 -17.27 -5.92 -9.40
CA TYR A 106 -16.97 -7.03 -10.31
C TYR A 106 -16.98 -8.38 -9.56
N GLY A 107 -16.41 -8.41 -8.36
CA GLY A 107 -16.45 -9.59 -7.48
C GLY A 107 -17.86 -9.94 -7.05
N ALA A 108 -18.63 -8.95 -6.61
CA ALA A 108 -20.02 -9.12 -6.20
C ALA A 108 -20.89 -9.70 -7.33
N SER A 109 -20.81 -9.14 -8.54
CA SER A 109 -21.54 -9.63 -9.70
C SER A 109 -21.18 -11.08 -10.07
N ARG A 110 -19.90 -11.46 -9.94
CA ARG A 110 -19.47 -12.85 -10.16
C ARG A 110 -20.03 -13.82 -9.13
N ILE A 111 -20.07 -13.41 -7.86
CA ILE A 111 -20.65 -14.22 -6.77
C ILE A 111 -22.15 -14.41 -7.01
N ALA A 112 -22.87 -13.33 -7.33
CA ALA A 112 -24.30 -13.38 -7.65
C ALA A 112 -24.59 -14.29 -8.86
N LEU A 113 -23.82 -14.16 -9.95
CA LEU A 113 -23.96 -15.01 -11.13
C LEU A 113 -23.71 -16.49 -10.82
N LYS A 114 -22.74 -16.80 -9.94
CA LYS A 114 -22.48 -18.18 -9.51
C LYS A 114 -23.64 -18.74 -8.69
N ALA A 115 -24.25 -17.93 -7.82
CA ALA A 115 -25.41 -18.34 -7.03
C ALA A 115 -26.64 -18.66 -7.92
N LEU A 116 -26.83 -17.91 -9.00
CA LEU A 116 -27.93 -18.14 -9.96
C LEU A 116 -27.72 -19.37 -10.86
N LYS A 117 -26.46 -19.78 -11.12
CA LYS A 117 -26.12 -20.96 -11.94
C LYS A 117 -26.10 -22.28 -11.16
N ILE A 118 -26.36 -22.25 -9.86
CA ILE A 118 -26.49 -23.45 -8.99
C ILE A 118 -27.97 -23.79 -8.76
N GLN A 119 -28.90 -23.09 -9.43
CA GLN A 119 -30.33 -23.44 -9.50
C GLN A 119 -30.64 -24.23 -10.77
#